data_AF-A0A369HHG2-F1
#
_entry.id   AF-A0A369HHG2-F1
#
_cell.length_a   1.000
_cell.length_b   1.000
_cell.length_c   1.000
_cell.angle_alpha   90.00
_cell.angle_beta   90.00
_cell.angle_gamma   90.00
#
_symmetry.space_group_name_H-M   'P 1'
#
loop_
_entity.id
_entity.type
_entity.pdbx_description
1 polymer ?
#
loop_
_entity_poly.entity_id
_entity_poly.type
_entity_poly.pdbx_seq_one_letter_code
_entity_poly.pdbx_strand_id
1 'polypeptide(L)'
;MNSSILNKAVAPIRMLAQSPIVVVVRDYSCGRARYHTTAFSRPERRRPISPLARRGTQRGFHTTGPLRQTDPYQALGVNKSASAADIKKAYYGLAKKFHPDTNKDPTAKDRFSEIQSAYEILSDPQKRQQYDQFGAAAFDPSGGGGPGPGSGNPFSGGFPGFNGKGGFPFEEIFEAFTGQSSGRRRGKSPFESAFGSPFETQEIFVGENIEVHTNITFAEAAKGTTKRVTTTPMTSCDSCSGSGLKSGAKRSPCKNCNGTGTRLHFMHGNMQMAAQCNTCSGTGSTIPKGSQCSKCSGNGVVRDRIPIQVEIPAGIEDGMRLKFEGAGDAPAMGRESNPDAPSQRGDLYVCVRVARDPRFERDGADLRHRASIPFTTALLGGQVEIPTVDGTVKVKVATGTGTGDVQTLSGMGMRRLGKRSGWGDLKVVWRVNMPTSLTANQRTLMEMMADEMGDKSARRVMNVSPSSAQTEGDLNKQEGFLKSIWHSLTKNQAAHNADETADGKKKSSDSGSG
;
A
#
# COMPACT_ATOMS: atom_id res chain seq x y z
N MET A 1 -62.05 6.35 -46.74
CA MET A 1 -61.86 6.86 -48.10
C MET A 1 -60.58 7.67 -48.14
N ASN A 2 -59.66 7.24 -48.99
CA ASN A 2 -58.50 7.93 -49.54
C ASN A 2 -57.62 8.80 -48.62
N SER A 3 -56.46 8.26 -48.25
CA SER A 3 -55.22 9.04 -48.31
C SER A 3 -54.04 8.12 -48.59
N SER A 4 -53.40 8.43 -49.70
CA SER A 4 -52.29 7.74 -50.33
C SER A 4 -51.00 8.54 -50.09
N ILE A 5 -49.89 7.80 -50.02
CA ILE A 5 -48.52 8.22 -50.41
C ILE A 5 -47.77 9.10 -49.40
N LEU A 6 -46.66 8.56 -48.86
CA LEU A 6 -45.32 9.14 -49.02
C LEU A 6 -44.26 8.11 -48.58
N ASN A 7 -43.63 7.47 -49.58
CA ASN A 7 -42.36 6.78 -49.44
C ASN A 7 -41.25 7.81 -49.24
N LYS A 8 -40.47 7.69 -48.15
CA LYS A 8 -39.18 8.38 -48.02
C LYS A 8 -38.05 7.35 -48.02
N ALA A 9 -37.14 7.59 -48.95
CA ALA A 9 -36.02 6.76 -49.33
C ALA A 9 -35.04 6.48 -48.18
N VAL A 10 -34.66 5.21 -48.09
CA VAL A 10 -33.54 4.71 -47.29
C VAL A 10 -32.25 4.97 -48.06
N ALA A 11 -31.31 5.70 -47.46
CA ALA A 11 -29.97 5.89 -48.01
C ALA A 11 -29.17 4.57 -47.92
N PRO A 12 -28.36 4.21 -48.93
CA PRO A 12 -27.59 2.97 -48.90
C PRO A 12 -26.41 3.07 -47.93
N ILE A 13 -26.30 2.04 -47.09
CA ILE A 13 -25.19 1.77 -46.18
C ILE A 13 -23.92 1.56 -47.02
N ARG A 14 -22.93 2.45 -46.85
CA ARG A 14 -21.57 2.23 -47.36
C ARG A 14 -20.95 1.03 -46.66
N MET A 15 -20.90 -0.11 -47.33
CA MET A 15 -20.04 -1.23 -46.96
C MET A 15 -18.58 -0.84 -47.19
N LEU A 16 -17.85 -0.58 -46.11
CA LEU A 16 -16.40 -0.54 -46.13
C LEU A 16 -15.90 -1.99 -46.08
N ALA A 17 -15.19 -2.38 -47.13
CA ALA A 17 -14.54 -3.67 -47.26
C ALA A 17 -13.53 -3.88 -46.12
N GLN A 18 -13.65 -5.02 -45.43
CA GLN A 18 -12.65 -5.52 -44.50
C GLN A 18 -11.45 -6.02 -45.31
N SER A 19 -10.35 -5.29 -45.26
CA SER A 19 -9.04 -5.81 -45.68
C SER A 19 -8.42 -6.56 -44.50
N PRO A 20 -7.85 -7.76 -44.69
CA PRO A 20 -7.13 -8.46 -43.64
C PRO A 20 -5.81 -7.73 -43.39
N ILE A 21 -5.64 -7.21 -42.17
CA ILE A 21 -4.36 -6.70 -41.69
C ILE A 21 -3.42 -7.89 -41.53
N VAL A 22 -2.53 -8.07 -42.49
CA VAL A 22 -1.37 -8.97 -42.39
C VAL A 22 -0.34 -8.27 -41.51
N VAL A 23 -0.13 -8.78 -40.29
CA VAL A 23 0.98 -8.36 -39.42
C VAL A 23 2.26 -9.00 -39.96
N VAL A 24 3.01 -8.24 -40.77
CA VAL A 24 4.39 -8.59 -41.13
C VAL A 24 5.28 -8.22 -39.95
N VAL A 25 5.75 -9.23 -39.23
CA VAL A 25 6.83 -9.10 -38.24
C VAL A 25 8.12 -8.81 -39.01
N ARG A 26 8.61 -7.57 -38.94
CA ARG A 26 9.93 -7.21 -39.45
C ARG A 26 10.99 -7.62 -38.42
N ASP A 27 11.61 -8.76 -38.66
CA ASP A 27 12.86 -9.13 -38.00
C ASP A 27 13.98 -8.20 -38.46
N TYR A 28 14.41 -7.30 -37.59
CA TYR A 28 15.64 -6.54 -37.78
C TYR A 28 16.84 -7.45 -37.51
N SER A 29 17.23 -8.21 -38.53
CA SER A 29 18.55 -8.82 -38.61
C SER A 29 19.58 -7.73 -38.87
N CYS A 30 20.21 -7.22 -37.81
CA CYS A 30 21.29 -6.25 -37.95
C CYS A 30 22.56 -6.94 -38.45
N GLY A 31 23.01 -6.47 -39.60
CA GLY A 31 24.16 -6.95 -40.35
C GLY A 31 25.48 -6.82 -39.58
N ARG A 32 26.25 -7.90 -39.70
CA ARG A 32 27.67 -8.07 -39.42
C ARG A 32 28.51 -6.83 -39.78
N ALA A 33 28.91 -6.05 -38.77
CA ALA A 33 30.00 -5.08 -38.88
C ALA A 33 31.28 -5.72 -38.32
N ARG A 34 32.28 -5.90 -39.18
CA ARG A 34 33.64 -6.27 -38.80
C ARG A 34 34.37 -5.02 -38.33
N TYR A 35 34.82 -5.01 -37.08
CA TYR A 35 35.93 -4.16 -36.65
C TYR A 35 36.88 -4.99 -35.78
N HIS A 36 38.14 -5.00 -36.20
CA HIS A 36 39.27 -5.60 -35.51
C HIS A 36 39.67 -4.72 -34.32
N THR A 37 39.76 -5.30 -33.12
CA THR A 37 40.60 -4.77 -32.03
C THR A 37 41.10 -5.91 -31.13
N THR A 38 42.35 -6.30 -31.38
CA THR A 38 43.38 -6.83 -30.46
C THR A 38 42.94 -7.44 -29.12
N ALA A 39 43.07 -8.77 -29.02
CA ALA A 39 43.03 -9.51 -27.76
C ALA A 39 44.36 -9.37 -27.00
N PHE A 40 44.33 -8.82 -25.79
CA PHE A 40 45.42 -8.95 -24.82
C PHE A 40 45.26 -10.24 -24.04
N SER A 41 46.03 -11.27 -24.42
CA SER A 41 46.24 -12.47 -23.63
C SER A 41 47.13 -12.17 -22.44
N ARG A 42 46.62 -12.32 -21.21
CA ARG A 42 47.47 -12.40 -20.01
C ARG A 42 47.86 -13.87 -19.77
N PRO A 43 49.16 -14.17 -19.57
CA PRO A 43 49.63 -15.54 -19.40
C PRO A 43 49.31 -16.06 -18.00
N GLU A 44 48.77 -17.28 -17.97
CA GLU A 44 48.50 -18.08 -16.78
C GLU A 44 49.83 -18.52 -16.15
N ARG A 45 50.13 -17.98 -14.97
CA ARG A 45 51.38 -18.24 -14.25
C ARG A 45 51.29 -19.62 -13.58
N ARG A 46 51.74 -20.66 -14.28
CA ARG A 46 52.00 -22.00 -13.70
C ARG A 46 53.01 -21.87 -12.55
N ARG A 47 52.63 -22.31 -11.35
CA ARG A 47 53.55 -22.53 -10.23
C ARG A 47 54.11 -23.96 -10.27
N PRO A 48 55.38 -24.16 -9.91
CA PRO A 48 56.08 -25.43 -10.08
C PRO A 48 55.64 -26.48 -9.05
N ILE A 49 55.51 -27.72 -9.52
CA ILE A 49 55.34 -28.93 -8.72
C ILE A 49 56.69 -29.25 -8.06
N SER A 50 56.71 -29.37 -6.74
CA SER A 50 57.84 -29.91 -5.96
C SER A 50 57.46 -31.27 -5.38
N PRO A 51 58.37 -32.26 -5.33
CA PRO A 51 58.01 -33.64 -5.05
C PRO A 51 57.99 -33.98 -3.55
N LEU A 52 57.07 -34.89 -3.23
CA LEU A 52 56.90 -35.75 -2.06
C LEU A 52 57.89 -35.63 -0.89
N ALA A 53 57.33 -35.30 0.28
CA ALA A 53 57.78 -35.83 1.57
C ALA A 53 56.57 -36.43 2.31
N ARG A 54 56.51 -37.77 2.37
CA ARG A 54 55.61 -38.51 3.26
C ARG A 54 55.96 -38.15 4.71
N ARG A 55 55.12 -37.35 5.36
CA ARG A 55 54.98 -37.35 6.82
C ARG A 55 53.54 -37.76 7.13
N GLY A 56 53.39 -38.93 7.73
CA GLY A 56 52.12 -39.38 8.27
C GLY A 56 51.68 -38.48 9.41
N THR A 57 50.88 -37.46 9.13
CA THR A 57 50.07 -36.79 10.14
C THR A 57 48.78 -37.57 10.28
N GLN A 58 48.70 -38.39 11.32
CA GLN A 58 47.42 -38.89 11.81
C GLN A 58 46.51 -37.69 12.05
N ARG A 59 45.35 -37.65 11.39
CA ARG A 59 44.29 -36.71 11.76
C ARG A 59 43.73 -37.20 13.09
N GLY A 60 44.09 -36.52 14.17
CA GLY A 60 43.41 -36.70 15.44
C GLY A 60 41.94 -36.31 15.27
N PHE A 61 41.04 -37.26 15.49
CA PHE A 61 39.64 -36.95 15.80
C PHE A 61 39.64 -36.07 17.05
N HIS A 62 39.31 -34.80 16.88
CA HIS A 62 38.99 -33.91 17.98
C HIS A 62 37.51 -34.14 18.27
N THR A 63 37.21 -34.75 19.41
CA THR A 63 35.91 -34.56 20.05
C THR A 63 35.73 -33.06 20.22
N THR A 64 34.68 -32.49 19.61
CA THR A 64 34.16 -31.19 20.02
C THR A 64 34.13 -31.18 21.54
N GLY A 65 34.80 -30.20 22.16
CA GLY A 65 34.74 -30.04 23.61
C GLY A 65 33.27 -30.06 24.03
N PRO A 66 32.92 -30.68 25.17
CA PRO A 66 31.54 -30.67 25.62
C PRO A 66 31.11 -29.21 25.66
N LEU A 67 30.00 -28.88 24.98
CA LEU A 67 29.32 -27.62 25.20
C LEU A 67 29.04 -27.61 26.70
N ARG A 68 29.87 -26.88 27.45
CA ARG A 68 29.68 -26.66 28.87
C ARG A 68 28.43 -25.82 28.93
N GLN A 69 27.27 -26.46 29.04
CA GLN A 69 26.03 -25.75 29.29
C GLN A 69 26.27 -24.95 30.57
N THR A 70 26.29 -23.64 30.44
CA THR A 70 26.53 -22.73 31.56
C THR A 70 25.38 -22.89 32.54
N ASP A 71 25.68 -22.99 33.84
CA ASP A 71 24.63 -23.10 34.85
C ASP A 71 23.62 -21.94 34.69
N PRO A 72 22.32 -22.20 34.56
CA PRO A 72 21.32 -21.18 34.24
C PRO A 72 21.19 -20.15 35.37
N TYR A 73 21.43 -20.57 36.61
CA TYR A 73 21.54 -19.69 37.76
C TYR A 73 22.76 -18.74 37.64
N GLN A 74 23.89 -19.23 37.13
CA GLN A 74 25.09 -18.42 36.92
C GLN A 74 24.93 -17.47 35.73
N ALA A 75 24.26 -17.90 34.66
CA ALA A 75 23.97 -17.08 33.48
C ALA A 75 23.06 -15.88 33.80
N LEU A 76 22.06 -16.07 34.69
CA LEU A 76 21.20 -14.98 35.18
C LEU A 76 21.80 -14.22 36.38
N GLY A 77 22.90 -14.70 36.97
CA GLY A 77 23.55 -14.09 38.13
C GLY A 77 22.71 -14.18 39.41
N VAL A 78 21.90 -15.23 39.56
CA VAL A 78 20.99 -15.45 40.70
C VAL A 78 21.38 -16.70 41.50
N ASN A 79 21.08 -16.70 42.80
CA ASN A 79 21.33 -17.86 43.64
C ASN A 79 20.32 -19.00 43.35
N LYS A 80 20.70 -20.25 43.60
CA LYS A 80 19.83 -21.43 43.42
C LYS A 80 18.54 -21.37 44.26
N SER A 81 18.56 -20.65 45.38
CA SER A 81 17.40 -20.40 46.25
C SER A 81 16.55 -19.19 45.84
N ALA A 82 16.82 -18.54 44.71
CA ALA A 82 16.10 -17.35 44.28
C ALA A 82 14.61 -17.62 44.01
N SER A 83 13.75 -16.68 44.38
CA SER A 83 12.32 -16.74 44.09
C SER A 83 12.05 -16.50 42.60
N ALA A 84 10.90 -16.96 42.08
CA ALA A 84 10.52 -16.72 40.68
C ALA A 84 10.45 -15.22 40.34
N ALA A 85 10.12 -14.37 41.32
CA ALA A 85 10.10 -12.92 41.16
C ALA A 85 11.50 -12.34 40.97
N ASP A 86 12.51 -12.88 41.66
CA ASP A 86 13.90 -12.41 41.57
C ASP A 86 14.56 -12.87 40.26
N ILE A 87 14.24 -14.09 39.80
CA ILE A 87 14.65 -14.61 38.49
C ILE A 87 14.08 -13.72 37.36
N LYS A 88 12.80 -13.37 37.44
CA LYS A 88 12.14 -12.47 36.49
C LYS A 88 12.78 -11.07 36.48
N LYS A 89 13.07 -10.50 37.66
CA LYS A 89 13.74 -9.19 37.77
C LYS A 89 15.15 -9.21 37.18
N ALA A 90 15.94 -10.26 37.44
CA ALA A 90 17.28 -10.43 36.90
C ALA A 90 17.27 -10.53 35.37
N TYR A 91 16.33 -11.32 34.82
CA TYR A 91 16.14 -11.45 33.37
C TYR A 91 15.85 -10.10 32.70
N TYR A 92 14.85 -9.34 33.17
CA TYR A 92 14.55 -8.04 32.56
C TYR A 92 15.70 -7.03 32.69
N GLY A 93 16.45 -7.09 33.80
CA GLY A 93 17.62 -6.25 34.03
C GLY A 93 18.76 -6.54 33.06
N LEU A 94 18.98 -7.80 32.69
CA LEU A 94 20.02 -8.23 31.75
C LEU A 94 19.57 -8.11 30.30
N ALA A 95 18.31 -8.44 29.99
CA ALA A 95 17.73 -8.33 28.66
C ALA A 95 17.77 -6.88 28.14
N LYS A 96 17.50 -5.89 29.00
CA LYS A 96 17.60 -4.46 28.64
C LYS A 96 19.05 -4.02 28.34
N LYS A 97 20.03 -4.65 28.98
CA LYS A 97 21.47 -4.33 28.84
C LYS A 97 22.10 -4.99 27.60
N PHE A 98 21.63 -6.18 27.22
CA PHE A 98 22.16 -6.96 26.10
C PHE A 98 21.21 -7.04 24.90
N HIS A 99 20.19 -6.17 24.84
CA HIS A 99 19.29 -6.10 23.70
C HIS A 99 20.07 -5.67 22.43
N PRO A 100 19.86 -6.34 21.28
CA PRO A 100 20.64 -6.07 20.05
C PRO A 100 20.47 -4.64 19.52
N ASP A 101 19.36 -3.97 19.84
CA ASP A 101 19.13 -2.58 19.45
C ASP A 101 19.80 -1.56 20.38
N THR A 102 20.01 -1.89 21.65
CA THR A 102 20.60 -0.96 22.64
C THR A 102 22.10 -1.15 22.80
N ASN A 103 22.61 -2.36 22.56
CA ASN A 103 24.04 -2.68 22.62
C ASN A 103 24.49 -3.32 21.29
N LYS A 104 25.49 -2.70 20.64
CA LYS A 104 26.04 -3.10 19.33
C LYS A 104 27.29 -3.99 19.43
N ASP A 105 27.64 -4.48 20.61
CA ASP A 105 28.76 -5.37 20.80
C ASP A 105 28.50 -6.76 20.17
N PRO A 106 29.47 -7.37 19.46
CA PRO A 106 29.28 -8.68 18.83
C PRO A 106 29.03 -9.80 19.85
N THR A 107 29.51 -9.66 21.08
CA THR A 107 29.28 -10.62 22.19
C THR A 107 27.93 -10.45 22.89
N ALA A 108 27.20 -9.36 22.64
CA ALA A 108 25.91 -9.11 23.28
C ALA A 108 24.84 -10.10 22.82
N LYS A 109 24.89 -10.50 21.53
CA LYS A 109 23.97 -11.49 20.95
C LYS A 109 24.12 -12.87 21.61
N ASP A 110 25.36 -13.32 21.82
CA ASP A 110 25.62 -14.63 22.42
C ASP A 110 25.18 -14.66 23.88
N ARG A 111 25.51 -13.61 24.65
CA ARG A 111 25.04 -13.48 26.05
C ARG A 111 23.53 -13.35 26.15
N PHE A 112 22.89 -12.65 25.22
CA PHE A 112 21.43 -12.55 25.19
C PHE A 112 20.78 -13.93 24.94
N SER A 113 21.33 -14.72 24.01
CA SER A 113 20.89 -16.10 23.78
C SER A 113 21.06 -16.98 25.03
N GLU A 114 22.16 -16.85 25.75
CA GLU A 114 22.41 -17.57 27.00
C GLU A 114 21.40 -17.17 28.09
N ILE A 115 21.16 -15.87 28.27
CA ILE A 115 20.18 -15.33 29.23
C ILE A 115 18.76 -15.82 28.93
N GLN A 116 18.39 -15.87 27.65
CA GLN A 116 17.08 -16.35 27.23
C GLN A 116 16.90 -17.84 27.53
N SER A 117 17.88 -18.67 27.16
CA SER A 117 17.86 -20.12 27.45
C SER A 117 17.81 -20.42 28.96
N ALA A 118 18.49 -19.63 29.78
CA ALA A 118 18.47 -19.78 31.23
C ALA A 118 17.12 -19.40 31.84
N TYR A 119 16.46 -18.36 31.31
CA TYR A 119 15.13 -17.96 31.75
C TYR A 119 14.07 -19.00 31.41
N GLU A 120 14.11 -19.62 30.23
CA GLU A 120 13.16 -20.66 29.81
C GLU A 120 13.18 -21.91 30.71
N ILE A 121 14.34 -22.26 31.26
CA ILE A 121 14.48 -23.38 32.21
C ILE A 121 14.00 -22.99 33.60
N LEU A 122 14.30 -21.76 34.03
CA LEU A 122 14.05 -21.29 35.40
C LEU A 122 12.69 -20.61 35.62
N SER A 123 11.99 -20.21 34.56
CA SER A 123 10.66 -19.58 34.62
C SER A 123 9.58 -20.56 35.04
N ASP A 124 9.66 -21.79 34.52
CA ASP A 124 8.66 -22.83 34.77
C ASP A 124 9.05 -23.68 35.99
N PRO A 125 8.16 -23.83 36.99
CA PRO A 125 8.49 -24.56 38.22
C PRO A 125 8.80 -26.05 37.95
N GLN A 126 8.17 -26.65 36.94
CA GLN A 126 8.41 -28.05 36.57
C GLN A 126 9.77 -28.25 35.88
N LYS A 127 10.15 -27.36 34.96
CA LYS A 127 11.47 -27.43 34.28
C LYS A 127 12.60 -27.10 35.24
N ARG A 128 12.39 -26.13 36.15
CA ARG A 128 13.33 -25.82 37.23
C ARG A 128 13.57 -27.02 38.15
N GLN A 129 12.50 -27.71 38.56
CA GLN A 129 12.62 -28.92 39.38
C GLN A 129 13.36 -30.05 38.65
N GLN A 130 13.13 -30.23 37.35
CA GLN A 130 13.85 -31.22 36.54
C GLN A 130 15.33 -30.86 36.41
N TYR A 131 15.66 -29.58 36.20
CA TYR A 131 17.04 -29.10 36.17
C TYR A 131 17.72 -29.27 37.53
N ASP A 132 17.04 -28.96 38.64
CA ASP A 132 17.59 -29.09 39.98
C ASP A 132 17.82 -30.55 40.40
N GLN A 133 17.02 -31.49 39.86
CA GLN A 133 17.13 -32.94 40.15
C GLN A 133 18.14 -33.68 39.26
N PHE A 134 18.18 -33.36 37.97
CA PHE A 134 18.93 -34.12 36.96
C PHE A 134 20.03 -33.31 36.27
N GLY A 135 20.14 -32.01 36.56
CA GLY A 135 21.11 -31.10 35.95
C GLY A 135 20.89 -30.90 34.45
N ALA A 136 21.96 -30.45 33.78
CA ALA A 136 22.02 -30.28 32.32
C ALA A 136 21.67 -31.54 31.51
N ALA A 137 21.78 -32.74 32.10
CA ALA A 137 21.53 -34.01 31.43
C ALA A 137 20.04 -34.31 31.17
N ALA A 138 19.10 -33.66 31.88
CA ALA A 138 17.66 -33.83 31.63
C ALA A 138 17.18 -33.17 30.32
N PHE A 139 17.98 -32.26 29.77
CA PHE A 139 17.64 -31.49 28.57
C PHE A 139 18.61 -31.76 27.40
N ASP A 140 19.47 -32.78 27.53
CA ASP A 140 20.37 -33.23 26.47
C ASP A 140 19.68 -34.28 25.58
N PRO A 141 19.43 -33.98 24.28
CA PRO A 141 18.83 -34.93 23.35
C PRO A 141 19.72 -36.15 23.01
N SER A 142 20.98 -36.21 23.46
CA SER A 142 21.90 -37.34 23.25
C SER A 142 22.08 -38.29 24.46
N GLY A 143 21.47 -37.99 25.61
CA GLY A 143 21.64 -38.74 26.85
C GLY A 143 20.72 -39.95 27.02
N GLY A 144 20.84 -40.96 26.15
CA GLY A 144 20.12 -42.24 26.29
C GLY A 144 20.98 -43.35 26.89
N GLY A 145 20.79 -43.69 28.17
CA GLY A 145 21.38 -44.93 28.71
C GLY A 145 21.42 -45.03 30.24
N GLY A 146 20.36 -45.58 30.84
CA GLY A 146 20.36 -46.11 32.20
C GLY A 146 19.62 -47.47 32.23
N PRO A 147 20.17 -48.53 32.85
CA PRO A 147 19.64 -49.89 32.71
C PRO A 147 18.45 -50.12 33.66
N GLY A 148 17.24 -50.14 33.11
CA GLY A 148 16.03 -50.53 33.83
C GLY A 148 14.87 -50.80 32.86
N PRO A 149 14.26 -52.00 32.86
CA PRO A 149 13.14 -52.29 31.98
C PRO A 149 11.90 -51.56 32.51
N GLY A 150 11.54 -50.42 31.89
CA GLY A 150 10.27 -49.75 32.17
C GLY A 150 10.24 -48.22 32.20
N SER A 151 11.35 -47.50 31.98
CA SER A 151 11.34 -46.02 31.94
C SER A 151 11.70 -45.47 30.56
N GLY A 152 10.76 -45.56 29.63
CA GLY A 152 10.81 -44.78 28.39
C GLY A 152 10.33 -43.36 28.66
N ASN A 153 11.19 -42.37 28.47
CA ASN A 153 10.81 -40.96 28.51
C ASN A 153 9.76 -40.72 27.39
N PRO A 154 8.55 -40.18 27.67
CA PRO A 154 7.48 -40.04 26.67
C PRO A 154 7.77 -38.99 25.59
N PHE A 155 8.94 -38.34 25.62
CA PHE A 155 9.38 -37.33 24.66
C PHE A 155 10.41 -37.83 23.64
N SER A 156 10.78 -39.13 23.64
CA SER A 156 11.78 -39.68 22.70
C SER A 156 11.19 -40.24 21.40
N GLY A 157 9.98 -39.85 21.00
CA GLY A 157 9.37 -40.21 19.72
C GLY A 157 9.77 -39.20 18.64
N GLY A 158 10.71 -39.58 17.77
CA GLY A 158 11.33 -38.70 16.79
C GLY A 158 10.37 -38.01 15.81
N PHE A 159 10.64 -36.72 15.57
CA PHE A 159 10.26 -36.01 14.35
C PHE A 159 11.50 -35.97 13.43
N PRO A 160 11.49 -36.63 12.26
CA PRO A 160 12.62 -36.61 11.35
C PRO A 160 12.56 -35.31 10.53
N GLY A 161 13.52 -34.39 10.71
CA GLY A 161 13.76 -33.34 9.70
C GLY A 161 14.17 -31.94 10.14
N PHE A 162 14.43 -31.64 11.41
CA PHE A 162 14.81 -30.27 11.82
C PHE A 162 16.33 -30.10 12.01
N ASN A 163 17.08 -30.33 10.93
CA ASN A 163 18.46 -29.86 10.82
C ASN A 163 18.56 -28.97 9.57
N GLY A 164 18.02 -27.77 9.65
CA GLY A 164 17.96 -26.83 8.53
C GLY A 164 17.65 -25.43 8.99
N LYS A 165 18.62 -24.53 8.77
CA LYS A 165 18.56 -23.08 8.95
C LYS A 165 17.17 -22.47 8.73
N GLY A 166 16.59 -21.87 9.76
CA GLY A 166 15.39 -21.04 9.65
C GLY A 166 14.65 -20.94 10.98
N GLY A 167 14.64 -19.76 11.57
CA GLY A 167 13.92 -19.50 12.82
C GLY A 167 12.42 -19.56 12.62
N PHE A 168 11.76 -20.46 13.34
CA PHE A 168 10.33 -20.43 13.65
C PHE A 168 10.17 -20.71 15.15
N PRO A 169 9.29 -19.99 15.86
CA PRO A 169 9.16 -20.10 17.31
C PRO A 169 8.44 -21.38 17.74
N PHE A 170 9.00 -22.04 18.76
CA PHE A 170 8.53 -23.31 19.37
C PHE A 170 7.19 -23.19 20.13
N GLU A 171 6.73 -21.95 20.38
CA GLU A 171 5.54 -21.62 21.19
C GLU A 171 4.22 -22.12 20.58
N GLU A 172 4.05 -22.01 19.25
CA GLU A 172 2.77 -22.23 18.57
C GLU A 172 2.41 -23.73 18.43
N ILE A 173 3.43 -24.61 18.48
CA ILE A 173 3.27 -26.07 18.45
C ILE A 173 2.99 -26.62 19.86
N PHE A 174 3.47 -25.94 20.91
CA PHE A 174 3.26 -26.39 22.29
C PHE A 174 1.87 -25.98 22.83
N GLU A 175 1.31 -24.84 22.39
CA GLU A 175 -0.08 -24.44 22.72
C GLU A 175 -1.13 -25.38 22.11
N ALA A 176 -0.87 -25.93 20.91
CA ALA A 176 -1.75 -26.93 20.28
C ALA A 176 -1.74 -28.30 20.98
N PHE A 177 -0.71 -28.60 21.79
CA PHE A 177 -0.56 -29.90 22.46
C PHE A 177 -0.87 -29.85 23.97
N THR A 178 -0.81 -28.67 24.59
CA THR A 178 -0.95 -28.53 26.06
C THR A 178 -2.22 -27.83 26.52
N GLY A 179 -3.00 -27.27 25.60
CA GLY A 179 -4.31 -26.69 25.89
C GLY A 179 -5.41 -27.74 26.00
N GLN A 180 -5.58 -28.35 27.18
CA GLN A 180 -6.86 -28.86 27.78
C GLN A 180 -6.63 -30.09 28.65
N SER A 181 -6.37 -29.91 29.95
CA SER A 181 -6.65 -30.99 30.92
C SER A 181 -6.89 -30.46 32.33
N SER A 182 -8.08 -29.93 32.57
CA SER A 182 -8.69 -29.93 33.91
C SER A 182 -10.13 -30.44 33.81
N GLY A 183 -10.37 -31.68 34.26
CA GLY A 183 -11.72 -32.13 34.61
C GLY A 183 -12.07 -33.56 34.22
N ARG A 184 -11.75 -34.51 35.11
CA ARG A 184 -12.27 -35.88 35.12
C ARG A 184 -13.81 -35.95 34.96
N ARG A 185 -14.32 -36.71 33.98
CA ARG A 185 -15.48 -37.64 34.12
C ARG A 185 -15.42 -38.81 33.13
N ARG A 186 -14.90 -39.94 33.62
CA ARG A 186 -15.44 -41.31 33.59
C ARG A 186 -16.39 -41.67 32.41
N GLY A 187 -15.90 -42.52 31.48
CA GLY A 187 -16.73 -43.54 30.82
C GLY A 187 -16.85 -43.54 29.29
N LYS A 188 -15.75 -43.72 28.55
CA LYS A 188 -15.62 -44.51 27.30
C LYS A 188 -14.17 -44.39 26.78
N SER A 189 -13.67 -45.43 26.14
CA SER A 189 -12.28 -45.66 25.72
C SER A 189 -11.69 -44.53 24.86
N PRO A 190 -10.50 -43.97 25.18
CA PRO A 190 -9.86 -42.90 24.40
C PRO A 190 -9.35 -43.32 23.02
N PHE A 191 -9.22 -44.62 22.76
CA PHE A 191 -8.74 -45.14 21.47
C PHE A 191 -9.81 -45.07 20.37
N GLU A 192 -11.09 -45.05 20.73
CA GLU A 192 -12.23 -44.97 19.78
C GLU A 192 -12.56 -43.52 19.39
N SER A 193 -12.17 -42.56 20.23
CA SER A 193 -12.18 -41.11 19.92
C SER A 193 -10.89 -40.62 19.26
N ALA A 194 -9.83 -41.43 19.25
CA ALA A 194 -8.56 -41.10 18.56
C ALA A 194 -8.44 -41.75 17.17
N PHE A 195 -9.24 -42.79 16.87
CA PHE A 195 -9.43 -43.35 15.53
C PHE A 195 -10.86 -43.16 14.99
N GLY A 196 -11.64 -42.27 15.61
CA GLY A 196 -12.75 -41.61 14.92
C GLY A 196 -12.16 -40.62 13.93
N SER A 197 -12.44 -40.83 12.64
CA SER A 197 -11.97 -40.10 11.45
C SER A 197 -11.30 -38.74 11.69
N PRO A 198 -10.07 -38.50 11.17
CA PRO A 198 -9.38 -37.20 11.20
C PRO A 198 -10.00 -36.17 10.22
N PHE A 199 -11.33 -36.14 10.08
CA PHE A 199 -12.05 -35.45 9.01
C PHE A 199 -13.14 -34.50 9.51
N GLU A 200 -13.11 -34.06 10.77
CA GLU A 200 -14.04 -33.07 11.31
C GLU A 200 -13.31 -31.92 12.01
N THR A 201 -12.30 -31.37 11.34
CA THR A 201 -12.00 -29.94 11.52
C THR A 201 -13.28 -29.21 11.13
N GLN A 202 -13.96 -28.52 12.04
CA GLN A 202 -15.10 -27.68 11.67
C GLN A 202 -14.59 -26.63 10.67
N GLU A 203 -14.82 -26.88 9.38
CA GLU A 203 -14.45 -25.96 8.32
C GLU A 203 -15.29 -24.69 8.48
N ILE A 204 -14.65 -23.59 8.91
CA ILE A 204 -15.28 -22.28 8.95
C ILE A 204 -15.38 -21.80 7.50
N PHE A 205 -16.60 -21.68 7.00
CA PHE A 205 -16.82 -21.17 5.66
C PHE A 205 -16.67 -19.65 5.67
N VAL A 206 -15.68 -19.15 4.92
CA VAL A 206 -15.43 -17.71 4.78
C VAL A 206 -15.91 -17.27 3.41
N GLY A 207 -16.70 -16.19 3.38
CA GLY A 207 -17.14 -15.58 2.14
C GLY A 207 -16.03 -14.77 1.46
N GLU A 208 -16.22 -14.48 0.18
CA GLU A 208 -15.24 -13.76 -0.63
C GLU A 208 -15.25 -12.25 -0.31
N ASN A 209 -14.09 -11.62 -0.44
CA ASN A 209 -13.95 -10.18 -0.27
C ASN A 209 -14.39 -9.45 -1.54
N ILE A 210 -15.09 -8.33 -1.38
CA ILE A 210 -15.56 -7.51 -2.50
C ILE A 210 -14.68 -6.25 -2.58
N GLU A 211 -14.26 -5.89 -3.79
CA GLU A 211 -13.59 -4.61 -4.05
C GLU A 211 -14.48 -3.69 -4.88
N VAL A 212 -14.69 -2.46 -4.40
CA VAL A 212 -15.50 -1.45 -5.09
C VAL A 212 -14.72 -0.16 -5.23
N HIS A 213 -14.76 0.44 -6.42
CA HIS A 213 -14.13 1.73 -6.68
C HIS A 213 -15.11 2.88 -6.47
N THR A 214 -14.67 3.92 -5.76
CA THR A 214 -15.43 5.15 -5.58
C THR A 214 -14.63 6.33 -6.08
N ASN A 215 -15.25 7.16 -6.92
CA ASN A 215 -14.61 8.36 -7.43
C ASN A 215 -15.00 9.57 -6.57
N ILE A 216 -14.01 10.35 -6.16
CA ILE A 216 -14.14 11.52 -5.29
C ILE A 216 -13.44 12.70 -5.95
N THR A 217 -14.02 13.89 -5.82
CA THR A 217 -13.35 15.10 -6.31
C THR A 217 -12.22 15.52 -5.38
N PHE A 218 -11.27 16.29 -5.89
CA PHE A 218 -10.15 16.79 -5.08
C PHE A 218 -10.60 17.58 -3.84
N ALA A 219 -11.64 18.40 -3.96
CA ALA A 219 -12.19 19.18 -2.85
C ALA A 219 -12.87 18.30 -1.78
N GLU A 220 -13.62 17.28 -2.21
CA GLU A 220 -14.22 16.30 -1.30
C GLU A 220 -13.14 15.49 -0.56
N ALA A 221 -12.05 15.11 -1.25
CA ALA A 221 -10.93 14.40 -0.63
C ALA A 221 -10.23 15.25 0.45
N ALA A 222 -10.19 16.57 0.27
CA ALA A 222 -9.53 17.47 1.19
C ALA A 222 -10.37 17.82 2.44
N LYS A 223 -11.70 17.88 2.31
CA LYS A 223 -12.64 18.15 3.41
C LYS A 223 -13.13 16.89 4.12
N GLY A 224 -13.11 15.75 3.42
CA GLY A 224 -13.76 14.51 3.85
C GLY A 224 -15.24 14.56 3.55
N THR A 225 -15.81 13.43 3.14
CA THR A 225 -17.22 13.35 2.76
C THR A 225 -17.78 11.97 3.05
N THR A 226 -19.06 11.91 3.39
CA THR A 226 -19.82 10.66 3.44
C THR A 226 -20.42 10.39 2.07
N LYS A 227 -20.03 9.27 1.43
CA LYS A 227 -20.60 8.85 0.14
C LYS A 227 -21.43 7.58 0.29
N ARG A 228 -22.56 7.52 -0.43
CA ARG A 228 -23.37 6.32 -0.55
C ARG A 228 -22.85 5.47 -1.71
N VAL A 229 -22.34 4.29 -1.40
CA VAL A 229 -21.80 3.33 -2.36
C VAL A 229 -22.74 2.15 -2.44
N THR A 230 -23.32 1.91 -3.62
CA THR A 230 -24.16 0.73 -3.83
C THR A 230 -23.26 -0.46 -4.14
N THR A 231 -23.33 -1.48 -3.29
CA THR A 231 -22.62 -2.75 -3.47
C THR A 231 -23.60 -3.86 -3.80
N THR A 232 -23.11 -4.92 -4.42
CA THR A 232 -23.94 -6.08 -4.78
C THR A 232 -23.41 -7.39 -4.19
N PRO A 233 -23.35 -7.50 -2.84
CA PRO A 233 -22.87 -8.72 -2.20
C PRO A 233 -23.85 -9.88 -2.38
N MET A 234 -23.30 -11.09 -2.33
CA MET A 234 -24.03 -12.33 -2.09
C MET A 234 -24.43 -12.36 -0.62
N THR A 235 -25.71 -12.22 -0.32
CA THR A 235 -26.26 -12.30 1.04
C THR A 235 -26.81 -13.69 1.30
N SER A 236 -26.87 -14.08 2.58
CA SER A 236 -27.62 -15.26 3.00
C SER A 236 -29.10 -15.12 2.62
N CYS A 237 -29.66 -16.11 1.94
CA CYS A 237 -31.04 -16.05 1.47
C CYS A 237 -32.03 -16.00 2.64
N ASP A 238 -32.85 -14.95 2.72
CA ASP A 238 -33.84 -14.76 3.80
C ASP A 238 -34.82 -15.93 3.98
N SER A 239 -35.14 -16.65 2.90
CA SER A 239 -36.14 -17.73 2.94
C SER A 239 -35.60 -19.07 3.44
N CYS A 240 -34.28 -19.27 3.45
CA CYS A 240 -33.67 -20.53 3.90
C CYS A 240 -32.52 -20.31 4.89
N SER A 241 -32.20 -19.06 5.21
CA SER A 241 -31.12 -18.66 6.11
C SER A 241 -29.77 -19.32 5.79
N GLY A 242 -29.45 -19.51 4.50
CA GLY A 242 -28.21 -20.17 4.06
C GLY A 242 -28.30 -21.69 3.84
N SER A 243 -29.35 -22.37 4.33
CA SER A 243 -29.45 -23.83 4.26
C SER A 243 -29.69 -24.41 2.85
N GLY A 244 -30.15 -23.58 1.90
CA GLY A 244 -30.49 -23.99 0.54
C GLY A 244 -31.79 -24.81 0.41
N LEU A 245 -32.48 -25.06 1.52
CA LEU A 245 -33.68 -25.90 1.58
C LEU A 245 -34.95 -25.07 1.77
N LYS A 246 -36.10 -25.63 1.39
CA LYS A 246 -37.41 -25.09 1.82
C LYS A 246 -37.56 -25.25 3.33
N SER A 247 -38.34 -24.35 3.96
CA SER A 247 -38.62 -24.40 5.39
C SER A 247 -39.12 -25.79 5.81
N GLY A 248 -38.46 -26.38 6.82
CA GLY A 248 -38.80 -27.71 7.35
C GLY A 248 -38.32 -28.92 6.53
N ALA A 249 -37.70 -28.73 5.36
CA ALA A 249 -37.15 -29.83 4.60
C ALA A 249 -35.77 -30.27 5.13
N LYS A 250 -35.55 -31.58 5.22
CA LYS A 250 -34.27 -32.18 5.66
C LYS A 250 -33.49 -32.74 4.48
N ARG A 251 -32.16 -32.78 4.62
CA ARG A 251 -31.27 -33.43 3.66
C ARG A 251 -31.38 -34.94 3.79
N SER A 252 -31.36 -35.64 2.66
CA SER A 252 -31.27 -37.10 2.66
C SER A 252 -29.80 -37.51 2.54
N PRO A 253 -29.36 -38.59 3.22
CA PRO A 253 -28.03 -39.14 2.98
C PRO A 253 -27.91 -39.56 1.51
N CYS A 254 -26.76 -39.31 0.91
CA CYS A 254 -26.53 -39.68 -0.47
C CYS A 254 -26.56 -41.21 -0.60
N LYS A 255 -27.52 -41.76 -1.35
CA LYS A 255 -27.66 -43.21 -1.57
C LYS A 255 -26.42 -43.84 -2.24
N ASN A 256 -25.64 -43.02 -2.91
CA ASN A 256 -24.49 -43.45 -3.70
C ASN A 256 -23.22 -43.63 -2.86
N CYS A 257 -23.05 -42.92 -1.75
CA CYS A 257 -21.93 -43.06 -0.82
C CYS A 257 -22.36 -43.31 0.63
N ASN A 258 -23.65 -43.52 0.88
CA ASN A 258 -24.22 -43.73 2.22
C ASN A 258 -23.82 -42.68 3.27
N GLY A 259 -23.69 -41.41 2.86
CA GLY A 259 -23.27 -40.36 3.79
C GLY A 259 -21.76 -40.08 3.80
N THR A 260 -20.93 -40.95 3.25
CA THR A 260 -19.45 -40.84 3.39
C THR A 260 -18.80 -39.80 2.48
N GLY A 261 -19.54 -39.24 1.50
CA GLY A 261 -19.02 -38.21 0.59
C GLY A 261 -18.01 -38.69 -0.46
N THR A 262 -17.35 -39.82 -0.22
CA THR A 262 -16.33 -40.42 -1.10
C THR A 262 -16.72 -41.82 -1.56
N ARG A 263 -16.09 -42.29 -2.63
CA ARG A 263 -16.23 -43.64 -3.19
C ARG A 263 -14.85 -44.22 -3.44
N LEU A 264 -14.65 -45.49 -3.12
CA LEU A 264 -13.41 -46.21 -3.40
C LEU A 264 -13.42 -46.66 -4.86
N HIS A 265 -12.48 -46.16 -5.66
CA HIS A 265 -12.21 -46.65 -7.00
C HIS A 265 -11.10 -47.70 -6.94
N PHE A 266 -11.41 -48.91 -7.39
CA PHE A 266 -10.44 -49.98 -7.55
C PHE A 266 -9.78 -49.86 -8.92
N MET A 267 -8.49 -49.53 -8.95
CA MET A 267 -7.67 -49.57 -10.17
C MET A 267 -7.07 -50.98 -10.34
N HIS A 268 -6.74 -51.36 -11.58
CA HIS A 268 -6.11 -52.66 -11.85
C HIS A 268 -4.78 -52.76 -11.09
N GLY A 269 -4.72 -53.71 -10.16
CA GLY A 269 -3.58 -53.94 -9.26
C GLY A 269 -3.81 -53.34 -7.88
N ASN A 270 -4.56 -54.05 -7.01
CA ASN A 270 -4.71 -53.96 -5.54
C ASN A 270 -4.59 -52.58 -4.82
N MET A 271 -4.63 -51.46 -5.53
CA MET A 271 -4.52 -50.11 -5.02
C MET A 271 -5.90 -49.46 -5.05
N GLN A 272 -6.36 -49.00 -3.88
CA GLN A 272 -7.64 -48.34 -3.70
C GLN A 272 -7.42 -46.83 -3.68
N MET A 273 -8.08 -46.09 -4.57
CA MET A 273 -8.07 -44.63 -4.55
C MET A 273 -9.44 -44.12 -4.12
N ALA A 274 -9.51 -43.31 -3.06
CA ALA A 274 -10.74 -42.61 -2.70
C ALA A 274 -10.96 -41.44 -3.67
N ALA A 275 -12.11 -41.42 -4.36
CA ALA A 275 -12.55 -40.29 -5.17
C ALA A 275 -13.82 -39.68 -4.56
N GLN A 276 -14.11 -38.42 -4.87
CA GLN A 276 -15.35 -37.77 -4.44
C GLN A 276 -16.56 -38.45 -5.11
N CYS A 277 -17.65 -38.62 -4.37
CA CYS A 277 -18.88 -39.17 -4.92
C CYS A 277 -19.50 -38.19 -5.93
N ASN A 278 -19.61 -38.58 -7.21
CA ASN A 278 -20.16 -37.74 -8.29
C ASN A 278 -21.61 -37.25 -8.06
N THR A 279 -22.35 -37.83 -7.12
CA THR A 279 -23.76 -37.49 -6.86
C THR A 279 -23.95 -36.44 -5.77
N CYS A 280 -23.06 -36.40 -4.77
CA CYS A 280 -23.07 -35.37 -3.73
C CYS A 280 -21.84 -34.44 -3.79
N SER A 281 -20.93 -34.66 -4.73
CA SER A 281 -19.69 -33.88 -4.90
C SER A 281 -18.89 -33.75 -3.61
N GLY A 282 -18.80 -34.83 -2.83
CA GLY A 282 -18.06 -34.82 -1.56
C GLY A 282 -18.90 -34.56 -0.30
N THR A 283 -20.09 -33.97 -0.41
CA THR A 283 -20.85 -33.50 0.77
C THR A 283 -21.59 -34.62 1.54
N GLY A 284 -21.60 -35.85 1.04
CA GLY A 284 -22.26 -37.00 1.72
C GLY A 284 -23.79 -36.94 1.81
N SER A 285 -24.41 -35.78 1.59
CA SER A 285 -25.84 -35.55 1.65
C SER A 285 -26.35 -35.01 0.32
N THR A 286 -27.63 -35.24 0.02
CA THR A 286 -28.28 -34.75 -1.19
C THR A 286 -29.56 -34.03 -0.81
N ILE A 287 -29.85 -32.95 -1.55
CA ILE A 287 -31.12 -32.25 -1.42
C ILE A 287 -32.18 -33.05 -2.20
N PRO A 288 -33.29 -33.49 -1.57
CA PRO A 288 -34.37 -34.16 -2.28
C PRO A 288 -34.91 -33.33 -3.46
N LYS A 289 -35.33 -34.00 -4.53
CA LYS A 289 -35.92 -33.32 -5.69
C LYS A 289 -37.16 -32.54 -5.26
N GLY A 290 -37.18 -31.23 -5.51
CA GLY A 290 -38.28 -30.33 -5.15
C GLY A 290 -38.20 -29.69 -3.75
N SER A 291 -37.22 -30.05 -2.91
CA SER A 291 -37.00 -29.42 -1.60
C SER A 291 -35.96 -28.30 -1.61
N GLN A 292 -35.38 -27.99 -2.78
CA GLN A 292 -34.52 -26.82 -2.98
C GLN A 292 -35.31 -25.54 -2.76
N CYS A 293 -34.69 -24.55 -2.12
CA CYS A 293 -35.27 -23.23 -1.96
C CYS A 293 -35.45 -22.56 -3.32
N SER A 294 -36.64 -21.99 -3.57
CA SER A 294 -36.98 -21.36 -4.86
C SER A 294 -36.20 -20.07 -5.12
N LYS A 295 -35.94 -19.26 -4.08
CA LYS A 295 -35.26 -17.96 -4.23
C LYS A 295 -33.77 -18.09 -4.56
N CYS A 296 -33.06 -19.02 -3.92
CA CYS A 296 -31.63 -19.23 -4.12
C CYS A 296 -31.30 -20.45 -5.01
N SER A 297 -32.32 -21.16 -5.51
CA SER A 297 -32.17 -22.40 -6.30
C SER A 297 -31.25 -23.44 -5.64
N GLY A 298 -31.29 -23.53 -4.30
CA GLY A 298 -30.46 -24.44 -3.52
C GLY A 298 -29.04 -23.98 -3.20
N ASN A 299 -28.65 -22.76 -3.56
CA ASN A 299 -27.29 -22.25 -3.29
C ASN A 299 -27.14 -21.60 -1.90
N GLY A 300 -28.24 -21.28 -1.22
CA GLY A 300 -28.24 -20.68 0.13
C GLY A 300 -27.96 -19.17 0.14
N VAL A 301 -27.48 -18.60 -0.96
CA VAL A 301 -27.16 -17.16 -1.10
C VAL A 301 -27.89 -16.52 -2.29
N VAL A 302 -28.14 -15.21 -2.22
CA VAL A 302 -28.81 -14.40 -3.25
C VAL A 302 -28.03 -13.10 -3.44
N ARG A 303 -28.05 -12.51 -4.65
CA ARG A 303 -27.45 -11.19 -4.91
C ARG A 303 -28.40 -10.09 -4.48
N ASP A 304 -28.00 -9.28 -3.51
CA ASP A 304 -28.76 -8.12 -3.06
C ASP A 304 -28.02 -6.83 -3.37
N ARG A 305 -28.77 -5.74 -3.63
CA ARG A 305 -28.20 -4.40 -3.81
C ARG A 305 -28.29 -3.64 -2.49
N ILE A 306 -27.16 -3.47 -1.80
CA ILE A 306 -27.12 -2.82 -0.49
C ILE A 306 -26.37 -1.48 -0.61
N PRO A 307 -27.04 -0.34 -0.34
CA PRO A 307 -26.36 0.95 -0.24
C PRO A 307 -25.64 1.06 1.12
N ILE A 308 -24.32 1.20 1.09
CA ILE A 308 -23.49 1.39 2.28
C ILE A 308 -23.04 2.84 2.33
N GLN A 309 -23.16 3.48 3.49
CA GLN A 309 -22.60 4.80 3.73
C GLN A 309 -21.14 4.65 4.12
N VAL A 310 -20.26 5.14 3.26
CA VAL A 310 -18.81 5.11 3.44
C VAL A 310 -18.38 6.50 3.90
N GLU A 311 -17.84 6.59 5.11
CA GLU A 311 -17.22 7.81 5.63
C GLU A 311 -15.78 7.88 5.14
N ILE A 312 -15.51 8.78 4.18
CA ILE A 312 -14.16 9.01 3.69
C ILE A 312 -13.50 10.09 4.55
N PRO A 313 -12.40 9.77 5.27
CA PRO A 313 -11.68 10.76 6.06
C PRO A 313 -11.02 11.80 5.16
N ALA A 314 -10.95 13.03 5.63
CA ALA A 314 -10.25 14.07 4.88
C ALA A 314 -8.73 13.83 4.84
N GLY A 315 -8.13 14.24 3.72
CA GLY A 315 -6.72 14.00 3.43
C GLY A 315 -6.46 12.65 2.76
N ILE A 316 -7.50 11.90 2.35
CA ILE A 316 -7.35 10.60 1.69
C ILE A 316 -6.48 10.69 0.43
N GLU A 317 -5.54 9.77 0.26
CA GLU A 317 -4.71 9.67 -0.93
C GLU A 317 -5.40 8.91 -2.06
N ASP A 318 -4.95 9.13 -3.30
CA ASP A 318 -5.46 8.38 -4.45
C ASP A 318 -5.04 6.90 -4.35
N GLY A 319 -5.99 5.99 -4.57
CA GLY A 319 -5.77 4.56 -4.45
C GLY A 319 -5.84 4.00 -3.02
N MET A 320 -6.15 4.82 -2.01
CA MET A 320 -6.30 4.35 -0.64
C MET A 320 -7.50 3.39 -0.50
N ARG A 321 -7.31 2.32 0.29
CA ARG A 321 -8.31 1.26 0.51
C ARG A 321 -8.92 1.41 1.91
N LEU A 322 -10.25 1.55 1.97
CA LEU A 322 -11.01 1.54 3.22
C LEU A 322 -11.62 0.15 3.40
N LYS A 323 -11.37 -0.49 4.54
CA LYS A 323 -11.89 -1.82 4.87
C LYS A 323 -13.17 -1.69 5.69
N PHE A 324 -14.22 -2.41 5.29
CA PHE A 324 -15.46 -2.58 6.04
C PHE A 324 -15.64 -4.06 6.35
N GLU A 325 -15.67 -4.41 7.63
CA GLU A 325 -15.68 -5.81 8.07
C GLU A 325 -17.06 -6.44 7.90
N GLY A 326 -17.11 -7.66 7.36
CA GLY A 326 -18.35 -8.44 7.20
C GLY A 326 -19.35 -7.90 6.17
N ALA A 327 -18.96 -6.88 5.39
CA ALA A 327 -19.77 -6.27 4.34
C ALA A 327 -19.49 -6.85 2.93
N GLY A 328 -18.69 -7.92 2.84
CA GLY A 328 -18.43 -8.67 1.62
C GLY A 328 -19.45 -9.80 1.36
N ASP A 329 -19.04 -10.80 0.59
CA ASP A 329 -19.92 -11.90 0.22
C ASP A 329 -20.15 -12.88 1.39
N ALA A 330 -21.31 -13.50 1.43
CA ALA A 330 -21.60 -14.64 2.30
C ALA A 330 -21.19 -15.94 1.58
N PRO A 331 -20.65 -16.93 2.31
CA PRO A 331 -20.27 -18.22 1.71
C PRO A 331 -21.50 -18.99 1.23
N ALA A 332 -21.36 -19.68 0.09
CA ALA A 332 -22.43 -20.48 -0.51
C ALA A 332 -22.62 -21.82 0.21
N MET A 333 -23.25 -21.80 1.40
CA MET A 333 -23.46 -23.00 2.23
C MET A 333 -24.63 -23.88 1.80
N GLY A 334 -25.44 -23.48 0.81
CA GLY A 334 -26.70 -24.16 0.51
C GLY A 334 -26.57 -25.61 0.03
N ARG A 335 -25.36 -26.05 -0.33
CA ARG A 335 -25.07 -27.44 -0.72
C ARG A 335 -24.29 -28.22 0.33
N GLU A 336 -23.84 -27.58 1.41
CA GLU A 336 -22.96 -28.21 2.40
C GLU A 336 -23.70 -29.01 3.45
N SER A 337 -23.15 -30.18 3.79
CA SER A 337 -23.74 -31.19 4.67
C SER A 337 -24.17 -30.68 6.05
N ASN A 338 -23.40 -29.75 6.61
CA ASN A 338 -23.62 -29.17 7.93
C ASN A 338 -24.27 -27.77 7.79
N PRO A 339 -25.58 -27.63 8.09
CA PRO A 339 -26.26 -26.33 8.06
C PRO A 339 -25.85 -25.41 9.22
N ASP A 340 -25.28 -25.96 10.29
CA ASP A 340 -24.89 -25.24 11.51
C ASP A 340 -23.39 -24.94 11.56
N ALA A 341 -22.68 -25.13 10.45
CA ALA A 341 -21.28 -24.75 10.35
C ALA A 341 -21.12 -23.24 10.55
N PRO A 342 -20.15 -22.78 11.36
CA PRO A 342 -19.87 -21.36 11.52
C PRO A 342 -19.52 -20.76 10.14
N SER A 343 -20.23 -19.69 9.78
CA SER A 343 -19.96 -18.94 8.56
C SER A 343 -19.57 -17.51 8.87
N GLN A 344 -18.55 -17.04 8.16
CA GLN A 344 -18.07 -15.68 8.25
C GLN A 344 -18.23 -15.01 6.89
N ARG A 345 -18.76 -13.79 6.86
CA ARG A 345 -18.83 -12.98 5.65
C ARG A 345 -17.45 -12.45 5.32
N GLY A 346 -17.17 -12.29 4.02
CA GLY A 346 -16.00 -11.56 3.57
C GLY A 346 -16.07 -10.08 3.92
N ASP A 347 -14.99 -9.37 3.63
CA ASP A 347 -14.85 -7.94 3.86
C ASP A 347 -15.09 -7.14 2.57
N LEU A 348 -15.51 -5.89 2.72
CA LEU A 348 -15.63 -4.93 1.61
C LEU A 348 -14.44 -3.97 1.64
N TYR A 349 -13.70 -3.93 0.54
CA TYR A 349 -12.64 -2.97 0.30
C TYR A 349 -13.14 -1.88 -0.65
N VAL A 350 -13.25 -0.66 -0.13
CA VAL A 350 -13.58 0.51 -0.93
C VAL A 350 -12.30 1.20 -1.35
N CYS A 351 -11.95 1.06 -2.61
CA CYS A 351 -10.80 1.72 -3.24
C CYS A 351 -11.22 3.12 -3.68
N VAL A 352 -10.67 4.14 -3.04
CA VAL A 352 -10.98 5.54 -3.33
C VAL A 352 -10.07 6.04 -4.44
N ARG A 353 -10.67 6.59 -5.50
CA ARG A 353 -9.96 7.29 -6.57
C ARG A 353 -10.27 8.78 -6.53
N VAL A 354 -9.24 9.59 -6.42
CA VAL A 354 -9.36 11.05 -6.36
C VAL A 354 -9.16 11.62 -7.76
N ALA A 355 -10.17 12.34 -8.25
CA ALA A 355 -10.09 13.03 -9.52
C ALA A 355 -9.02 14.15 -9.45
N ARG A 356 -8.16 14.20 -10.47
CA ARG A 356 -7.12 15.23 -10.59
C ARG A 356 -7.76 16.60 -10.86
N ASP A 357 -7.38 17.61 -10.08
CA ASP A 357 -7.73 19.02 -10.37
C ASP A 357 -6.63 19.64 -11.24
N PRO A 358 -6.94 20.36 -12.33
CA PRO A 358 -5.94 21.09 -13.11
C PRO A 358 -5.25 22.21 -12.32
N ARG A 359 -5.89 22.75 -11.26
CA ARG A 359 -5.33 23.83 -10.45
C ARG A 359 -4.26 23.35 -9.48
N PHE A 360 -4.39 22.13 -8.96
CA PHE A 360 -3.55 21.65 -7.87
C PHE A 360 -2.87 20.35 -8.26
N GLU A 361 -1.56 20.31 -8.05
CA GLU A 361 -0.77 19.10 -8.12
C GLU A 361 -0.44 18.68 -6.68
N ARG A 362 -0.90 17.49 -6.29
CA ARG A 362 -0.70 16.98 -4.93
C ARG A 362 0.64 16.27 -4.80
N ASP A 363 1.37 16.59 -3.75
CA ASP A 363 2.64 15.99 -3.38
C ASP A 363 2.59 15.56 -1.91
N GLY A 364 2.06 14.36 -1.66
CA GLY A 364 1.76 13.87 -0.32
C GLY A 364 0.70 14.73 0.38
N ALA A 365 1.10 15.42 1.44
CA ALA A 365 0.25 16.38 2.16
C ALA A 365 0.34 17.81 1.61
N ASP A 366 1.43 18.13 0.90
CA ASP A 366 1.64 19.45 0.34
C ASP A 366 0.96 19.56 -1.02
N LEU A 367 0.56 20.77 -1.36
CA LEU A 367 -0.03 21.10 -2.66
C LEU A 367 0.88 22.02 -3.44
N ARG A 368 0.96 21.81 -4.75
CA ARG A 368 1.65 22.71 -5.68
C ARG A 368 0.63 23.36 -6.59
N HIS A 369 0.62 24.69 -6.62
CA HIS A 369 -0.21 25.47 -7.51
C HIS A 369 0.67 26.34 -8.39
N ARG A 370 0.44 26.31 -9.71
CA ARG A 370 1.18 27.15 -10.66
C ARG A 370 0.39 28.43 -10.89
N ALA A 371 0.75 29.48 -10.17
CA ALA A 371 0.10 30.79 -10.30
C ALA A 371 0.81 31.61 -11.39
N SER A 372 0.02 32.19 -12.31
CA SER A 372 0.55 33.08 -13.34
C SER A 372 0.42 34.53 -12.90
N ILE A 373 1.52 35.29 -12.99
CA ILE A 373 1.53 36.73 -12.69
C ILE A 373 1.98 37.53 -13.92
N PRO A 374 1.45 38.74 -14.13
CA PRO A 374 1.92 39.59 -15.22
C PRO A 374 3.34 40.10 -14.92
N PHE A 375 4.11 40.36 -15.98
CA PHE A 375 5.48 40.86 -15.90
C PHE A 375 5.65 42.10 -15.00
N THR A 376 4.70 43.04 -15.06
CA THR A 376 4.76 44.26 -14.24
C THR A 376 4.64 43.98 -12.75
N THR A 377 3.74 43.08 -12.33
CA THR A 377 3.59 42.65 -10.92
C THR A 377 4.79 41.85 -10.44
N ALA A 378 5.42 41.07 -11.31
CA ALA A 378 6.64 40.35 -10.99
C ALA A 378 7.80 41.31 -10.67
N LEU A 379 7.94 42.41 -11.42
CA LEU A 379 8.95 43.44 -11.20
C LEU A 379 8.63 44.32 -9.98
N LEU A 380 7.46 44.95 -9.98
CA LEU A 380 7.07 45.98 -9.01
C LEU A 380 6.53 45.41 -7.70
N GLY A 381 6.29 44.10 -7.63
CA GLY A 381 5.54 43.47 -6.57
C GLY A 381 4.04 43.79 -6.65
N GLY A 382 3.26 43.19 -5.75
CA GLY A 382 1.82 43.42 -5.69
C GLY A 382 1.09 42.42 -4.80
N GLN A 383 -0.22 42.32 -4.98
CA GLN A 383 -1.06 41.32 -4.33
C GLN A 383 -1.82 40.54 -5.38
N VAL A 384 -1.85 39.22 -5.25
CA VAL A 384 -2.54 38.31 -6.17
C VAL A 384 -3.44 37.39 -5.36
N GLU A 385 -4.64 37.14 -5.87
CA GLU A 385 -5.58 36.20 -5.26
C GLU A 385 -5.26 34.77 -5.73
N ILE A 386 -4.99 33.89 -4.78
CA ILE A 386 -4.64 32.49 -5.05
C ILE A 386 -5.78 31.60 -4.56
N PRO A 387 -6.30 30.69 -5.41
CA PRO A 387 -7.25 29.69 -4.98
C PRO A 387 -6.55 28.68 -4.06
N THR A 388 -7.15 28.42 -2.92
CA THR A 388 -6.82 27.32 -1.99
C THR A 388 -7.92 26.27 -2.04
N VAL A 389 -7.78 25.20 -1.26
CA VAL A 389 -8.80 24.15 -1.14
C VAL A 389 -10.10 24.67 -0.52
N ASP A 390 -10.00 25.58 0.45
CA ASP A 390 -11.14 26.05 1.25
C ASP A 390 -11.70 27.40 0.80
N GLY A 391 -10.92 28.19 0.06
CA GLY A 391 -11.33 29.52 -0.43
C GLY A 391 -10.25 30.24 -1.22
N THR A 392 -10.34 31.56 -1.32
CA THR A 392 -9.30 32.41 -1.96
C THR A 392 -8.51 33.17 -0.91
N VAL A 393 -7.19 33.28 -1.09
CA VAL A 393 -6.29 34.01 -0.19
C VAL A 393 -5.50 35.03 -0.98
N LYS A 394 -5.41 36.26 -0.45
CA LYS A 394 -4.56 37.32 -1.01
C LYS A 394 -3.13 37.11 -0.58
N VAL A 395 -2.24 36.88 -1.55
CA VAL A 395 -0.82 36.67 -1.31
C VAL A 395 -0.03 37.87 -1.82
N LYS A 396 0.87 38.37 -0.97
CA LYS A 396 1.80 39.43 -1.34
C LYS A 396 2.95 38.85 -2.16
N VAL A 397 3.10 39.38 -3.37
CA VAL A 397 4.21 39.06 -4.29
C VAL A 397 5.35 40.01 -4.01
N ALA A 398 6.55 39.47 -3.83
CA ALA A 398 7.76 40.25 -3.62
C ALA A 398 8.20 40.94 -4.92
N THR A 399 8.90 42.06 -4.79
CA THR A 399 9.52 42.75 -5.92
C THR A 399 10.64 41.88 -6.52
N GLY A 400 10.68 41.75 -7.83
CA GLY A 400 11.68 40.92 -8.52
C GLY A 400 11.39 39.41 -8.43
N THR A 401 10.12 39.01 -8.33
CA THR A 401 9.76 37.58 -8.33
C THR A 401 9.97 36.98 -9.73
N GLY A 402 10.80 35.95 -9.83
CA GLY A 402 11.11 35.24 -11.06
C GLY A 402 10.12 34.13 -11.40
N THR A 403 10.27 33.56 -12.61
CA THR A 403 9.58 32.32 -12.96
C THR A 403 10.29 31.14 -12.30
N GLY A 404 9.54 30.30 -11.61
CA GLY A 404 10.07 29.14 -10.87
C GLY A 404 10.24 29.40 -9.38
N ASP A 405 10.15 30.65 -8.93
CA ASP A 405 10.18 30.99 -7.51
C ASP A 405 9.01 30.32 -6.78
N VAL A 406 9.30 29.77 -5.60
CA VAL A 406 8.32 29.04 -4.80
C VAL A 406 8.03 29.81 -3.53
N GLN A 407 6.79 30.27 -3.39
CA GLN A 407 6.28 30.87 -2.16
C GLN A 407 5.42 29.84 -1.42
N THR A 408 5.74 29.59 -0.17
CA THR A 408 5.04 28.59 0.65
C THR A 408 4.02 29.27 1.55
N LEU A 409 2.76 28.83 1.48
CA LEU A 409 1.68 29.22 2.38
C LEU A 409 1.46 28.10 3.38
N SER A 410 1.81 28.34 4.64
CA SER A 410 1.76 27.33 5.68
C SER A 410 0.33 26.96 6.04
N GLY A 411 0.08 25.66 6.20
CA GLY A 411 -1.21 25.14 6.68
C GLY A 411 -2.38 25.19 5.68
N MET A 412 -2.12 25.56 4.42
CA MET A 412 -3.13 25.67 3.35
C MET A 412 -3.14 24.45 2.40
N GLY A 413 -2.53 23.33 2.79
CA GLY A 413 -2.46 22.08 2.03
C GLY A 413 -3.50 21.03 2.46
N MET A 414 -3.20 19.75 2.20
CA MET A 414 -4.05 18.62 2.59
C MET A 414 -3.87 18.27 4.07
N ARG A 415 -4.93 17.73 4.70
CA ARG A 415 -4.81 17.19 6.06
C ARG A 415 -3.96 15.92 6.06
N ARG A 416 -3.03 15.80 7.01
CA ARG A 416 -2.19 14.60 7.16
C ARG A 416 -3.00 13.45 7.78
N LEU A 417 -3.10 12.32 7.09
CA LEU A 417 -3.71 11.10 7.63
C LEU A 417 -2.90 10.58 8.82
N GLY A 418 -3.59 10.09 9.86
CA GLY A 418 -2.96 9.47 11.03
C GLY A 418 -2.45 10.42 12.13
N LYS A 419 -2.41 11.74 11.90
CA LYS A 419 -2.14 12.73 12.96
C LYS A 419 -3.41 13.46 13.36
N ARG A 420 -3.60 13.69 14.67
CA ARG A 420 -4.78 14.38 15.23
C ARG A 420 -4.89 15.84 14.76
N SER A 421 -3.77 16.47 14.45
CA SER A 421 -3.69 17.81 13.89
C SER A 421 -2.43 17.93 13.03
N GLY A 422 -2.54 18.59 11.88
CA GLY A 422 -1.44 18.74 10.94
C GLY A 422 -1.96 18.90 9.52
N TRP A 423 -1.75 20.10 8.98
CA TRP A 423 -2.01 20.43 7.59
C TRP A 423 -0.69 20.41 6.83
N GLY A 424 -0.73 20.07 5.55
CA GLY A 424 0.37 20.35 4.64
C GLY A 424 0.38 21.80 4.22
N ASP A 425 1.36 22.16 3.40
CA ASP A 425 1.54 23.52 2.92
C ASP A 425 1.15 23.65 1.44
N LEU A 426 0.74 24.86 1.04
CA LEU A 426 0.50 25.19 -0.37
C LEU A 426 1.72 25.91 -0.93
N LYS A 427 2.44 25.25 -1.83
CA LYS A 427 3.57 25.78 -2.58
C LYS A 427 3.08 26.42 -3.87
N VAL A 428 3.14 27.73 -3.91
CA VAL A 428 2.82 28.52 -5.09
C VAL A 428 4.09 28.66 -5.92
N VAL A 429 4.09 28.04 -7.11
CA VAL A 429 5.16 28.20 -8.08
C VAL A 429 4.77 29.34 -9.02
N TRP A 430 5.55 30.40 -9.02
CA TRP A 430 5.28 31.57 -9.83
C TRP A 430 5.67 31.33 -11.29
N ARG A 431 4.79 31.72 -12.20
CA ARG A 431 5.05 31.79 -13.63
C ARG A 431 4.80 33.21 -14.10
N VAL A 432 5.85 33.88 -14.58
CA VAL A 432 5.71 35.21 -15.15
C VAL A 432 5.17 35.07 -16.57
N ASN A 433 4.04 35.72 -16.84
CA ASN A 433 3.47 35.77 -18.17
C ASN A 433 4.14 36.89 -18.97
N MET A 434 4.94 36.51 -19.96
CA MET A 434 5.58 37.44 -20.89
C MET A 434 4.58 37.79 -22.01
N PRO A 435 4.27 39.06 -22.24
CA PRO A 435 3.39 39.46 -23.34
C PRO A 435 4.01 39.06 -24.69
N THR A 436 3.20 38.50 -25.59
CA THR A 436 3.64 38.06 -26.93
C THR A 436 3.79 39.22 -27.91
N SER A 437 3.03 40.29 -27.72
CA SER A 437 3.08 41.52 -28.53
C SER A 437 3.00 42.75 -27.64
N LEU A 438 3.72 43.79 -28.02
CA LEU A 438 3.74 45.07 -27.31
C LEU A 438 3.14 46.16 -28.20
N THR A 439 2.39 47.09 -27.61
CA THR A 439 1.99 48.33 -28.30
C THR A 439 3.20 49.24 -28.51
N ALA A 440 3.10 50.24 -29.38
CA ALA A 440 4.19 51.20 -29.63
C ALA A 440 4.68 51.86 -28.32
N ASN A 441 3.74 52.27 -27.46
CA ASN A 441 4.05 52.90 -26.16
C ASN A 441 4.68 51.91 -25.17
N GLN A 442 4.21 50.65 -25.13
CA GLN A 442 4.81 49.64 -24.25
C GLN A 442 6.21 49.28 -24.72
N ARG A 443 6.43 49.23 -26.03
CA ARG A 443 7.73 48.97 -26.63
C ARG A 443 8.73 50.06 -26.28
N THR A 444 8.36 51.34 -26.43
CA THR A 444 9.25 52.45 -26.08
C THR A 444 9.63 52.42 -24.60
N LEU A 445 8.69 52.12 -23.69
CA LEU A 445 8.98 51.96 -22.26
C LEU A 445 9.96 50.81 -21.98
N MET A 446 9.83 49.69 -22.67
CA MET A 446 10.75 48.55 -22.52
C MET A 446 12.12 48.83 -23.12
N GLU A 447 12.20 49.57 -24.24
CA GLU A 447 13.47 50.02 -24.82
C GLU A 447 14.18 51.00 -23.86
N MET A 448 13.46 51.93 -23.23
CA MET A 448 14.01 52.81 -22.19
C MET A 448 14.50 52.02 -20.96
N MET A 449 13.72 51.05 -20.49
CA MET A 449 14.11 50.19 -19.35
C MET A 449 15.38 49.38 -19.68
N ALA A 450 15.51 48.89 -20.92
CA ALA A 450 16.71 48.18 -21.36
C ALA A 450 17.95 49.07 -21.36
N ASP A 451 17.80 50.38 -21.60
CA ASP A 451 18.90 51.36 -21.58
C ASP A 451 19.39 51.61 -20.16
N GLU A 452 18.45 51.82 -19.24
CA GLU A 452 18.74 52.01 -17.82
C GLU A 452 19.40 50.77 -17.20
N MET A 453 18.96 49.57 -17.61
CA MET A 453 19.54 48.30 -17.17
C MET A 453 20.86 47.93 -17.88
N GLY A 454 21.23 48.64 -18.96
CA GLY A 454 22.43 48.36 -19.75
C GLY A 454 22.36 47.08 -20.59
N ASP A 455 21.16 46.65 -20.98
CA ASP A 455 20.92 45.40 -21.71
C ASP A 455 21.37 45.48 -23.18
N LYS A 456 22.48 44.80 -23.50
CA LYS A 456 23.05 44.74 -24.87
C LYS A 456 22.36 43.72 -25.78
N SER A 457 21.55 42.82 -25.23
CA SER A 457 20.89 41.74 -25.96
C SER A 457 19.55 42.12 -26.59
N ALA A 458 18.94 43.22 -26.17
CA ALA A 458 17.62 43.63 -26.64
C ALA A 458 17.70 44.31 -28.03
N ARG A 459 16.87 43.85 -28.97
CA ARG A 459 16.75 44.47 -30.31
C ARG A 459 15.90 45.74 -30.24
N ARG A 460 16.53 46.88 -30.54
CA ARG A 460 15.86 48.17 -30.68
C ARG A 460 15.31 48.32 -32.10
N VAL A 461 14.05 48.73 -32.21
CA VAL A 461 13.44 49.00 -33.53
C VAL A 461 13.13 50.49 -33.69
N MET A 462 12.99 51.22 -32.59
CA MET A 462 13.03 52.68 -32.63
C MET A 462 14.49 53.13 -32.61
N ASN A 463 15.00 53.57 -33.76
CA ASN A 463 16.23 54.33 -33.82
C ASN A 463 15.99 55.73 -33.24
N VAL A 464 15.97 55.86 -31.91
CA VAL A 464 16.47 57.10 -31.31
C VAL A 464 17.98 56.95 -31.31
N SER A 465 18.58 57.22 -32.46
CA SER A 465 20.03 57.16 -32.63
C SER A 465 20.69 58.05 -31.56
N PRO A 466 21.59 57.55 -30.70
CA PRO A 466 22.61 58.44 -30.17
C PRO A 466 23.48 58.76 -31.38
N SER A 467 23.50 60.01 -31.81
CA SER A 467 24.45 60.44 -32.84
C SER A 467 25.85 60.08 -32.35
N SER A 468 26.42 59.07 -33.00
CA SER A 468 27.84 58.77 -33.17
C SER A 468 28.77 59.17 -32.02
N ALA A 469 29.25 58.14 -31.31
CA ALA A 469 30.62 58.07 -30.81
C ALA A 469 31.15 59.32 -30.10
N GLN A 470 30.86 59.51 -28.81
CA GLN A 470 31.68 60.39 -27.96
C GLN A 470 31.87 59.84 -26.55
N THR A 471 33.10 60.09 -26.09
CA THR A 471 33.80 59.79 -24.84
C THR A 471 33.02 59.99 -23.54
N GLU A 472 33.53 59.37 -22.47
CA GLU A 472 33.01 59.14 -21.12
C GLU A 472 32.49 60.37 -20.31
N GLY A 473 32.36 61.57 -20.91
CA GLY A 473 31.93 62.81 -20.23
C GLY A 473 30.43 63.14 -20.28
N ASP A 474 29.63 62.51 -21.15
CA ASP A 474 28.26 62.98 -21.47
C ASP A 474 27.10 62.16 -20.85
N LEU A 475 27.40 61.17 -20.00
CA LEU A 475 26.37 60.37 -19.31
C LEU A 475 25.41 61.24 -18.47
N ASN A 476 25.91 62.33 -17.89
CA ASN A 476 25.10 63.24 -17.05
C ASN A 476 24.11 64.12 -17.84
N LYS A 477 24.31 64.34 -19.16
CA LYS A 477 23.41 65.20 -19.97
C LYS A 477 22.25 64.41 -20.58
N GLN A 478 22.45 63.14 -20.92
CA GLN A 478 21.39 62.30 -21.47
C GLN A 478 20.32 61.95 -20.43
N GLU A 479 20.71 61.82 -19.15
CA GLU A 479 19.73 61.72 -18.05
C GLU A 479 18.76 62.90 -18.00
N GLY A 480 19.25 64.12 -18.28
CA GLY A 480 18.42 65.34 -18.28
C GLY A 480 17.41 65.38 -19.42
N PHE A 481 17.79 64.90 -20.61
CA PHE A 481 16.90 64.88 -21.77
C PHE A 481 15.81 63.81 -21.64
N LEU A 482 16.17 62.60 -21.21
CA LEU A 482 15.19 61.54 -20.98
C LEU A 482 14.23 61.88 -19.84
N LYS A 483 14.70 62.49 -18.74
CA LYS A 483 13.84 63.06 -17.68
C LYS A 483 12.89 64.14 -18.21
N SER A 484 13.35 64.99 -19.15
CA SER A 484 12.50 66.03 -19.75
C SER A 484 11.40 65.47 -20.65
N ILE A 485 11.69 64.44 -21.45
CA ILE A 485 10.71 63.74 -22.28
C ILE A 485 9.72 62.98 -21.40
N TRP A 486 10.19 62.33 -20.34
CA TRP A 486 9.32 61.62 -19.40
C TRP A 486 8.39 62.57 -18.65
N HIS A 487 8.88 63.73 -18.21
CA HIS A 487 8.03 64.78 -17.61
C HIS A 487 7.03 65.40 -18.60
N SER A 488 7.40 65.50 -19.88
CA SER A 488 6.49 65.93 -20.95
C SER A 488 5.39 64.89 -21.20
N LEU A 489 5.75 63.61 -21.25
CA LEU A 489 4.82 62.52 -21.55
C LEU A 489 3.83 62.26 -20.41
N THR A 490 4.30 62.31 -19.16
CA THR A 490 3.47 62.13 -17.95
C THR A 490 2.51 63.29 -17.71
N LYS A 491 2.90 64.54 -18.02
CA LYS A 491 1.99 65.70 -17.98
C LYS A 491 0.87 65.60 -19.00
N ASN A 492 1.16 65.13 -20.21
CA ASN A 492 0.15 65.01 -21.27
C ASN A 492 -0.85 63.87 -20.99
N GLN A 493 -0.42 62.75 -20.40
CA GLN A 493 -1.34 61.69 -19.98
C GLN A 493 -2.20 62.07 -18.77
N ALA A 494 -1.69 62.86 -17.82
CA ALA A 494 -2.47 63.37 -16.70
C ALA A 494 -3.57 64.35 -17.16
N ALA A 495 -3.31 65.15 -18.19
CA ALA A 495 -4.29 66.04 -18.80
C ALA A 495 -5.41 65.28 -19.54
N HIS A 496 -5.08 64.21 -20.27
CA HIS A 496 -6.08 63.40 -20.98
C HIS A 496 -7.02 62.61 -20.04
N ASN A 497 -6.54 62.14 -18.89
CA ASN A 497 -7.40 61.43 -17.92
C ASN A 497 -8.30 62.37 -17.11
N ALA A 498 -7.97 63.66 -17.00
CA ALA A 498 -8.80 64.65 -16.32
C ALA A 498 -10.04 65.02 -17.15
N ASP A 499 -9.92 65.07 -18.48
CA ASP A 499 -11.04 65.41 -19.38
C ASP A 499 -12.12 64.31 -19.43
N GLU A 500 -11.74 63.01 -19.40
CA GLU A 500 -12.74 61.92 -19.41
C GLU A 500 -13.58 61.82 -18.13
N THR A 501 -13.06 62.28 -16.99
CA THR A 501 -13.82 62.30 -15.72
C THR A 501 -14.77 63.50 -15.58
N ALA A 502 -14.59 64.55 -16.39
CA ALA A 502 -15.45 65.72 -16.40
C ALA A 502 -16.73 65.52 -17.24
N ASP A 503 -16.66 64.72 -18.32
CA ASP A 503 -17.81 64.45 -19.19
C ASP A 503 -18.81 63.42 -18.63
N GLY A 504 -18.38 62.56 -17.69
CA GLY A 504 -19.27 61.59 -17.02
C GLY A 504 -20.22 62.20 -15.97
N LYS A 505 -19.94 63.42 -15.48
CA LYS A 505 -20.69 64.03 -14.36
C LYS A 505 -21.78 65.01 -14.79
N LYS A 506 -21.93 65.29 -16.09
CA LYS A 506 -22.91 66.24 -16.63
C LYS A 506 -24.23 65.61 -17.10
N LYS A 507 -24.42 64.29 -16.98
CA LYS A 507 -25.61 63.57 -17.49
C LYS A 507 -26.63 63.10 -16.43
N SER A 508 -26.50 63.48 -15.16
CA SER A 508 -27.39 62.98 -14.09
C SER A 508 -28.12 64.06 -13.27
N SER A 509 -28.30 65.27 -13.79
CA SER A 509 -29.05 66.31 -13.08
C SER A 509 -29.92 67.13 -14.03
N ASP A 510 -30.88 66.47 -14.70
CA ASP A 510 -32.05 67.18 -15.22
C ASP A 510 -33.24 66.22 -15.35
N SER A 511 -33.94 65.99 -14.24
CA SER A 511 -35.32 65.49 -14.23
C SER A 511 -35.94 65.75 -12.85
N GLY A 512 -36.61 66.90 -12.70
CA GLY A 512 -37.37 67.22 -11.51
C GLY A 512 -38.01 68.59 -11.54
N SER A 513 -39.15 68.72 -12.24
CA SER A 513 -40.27 69.63 -11.91
C SER A 513 -41.45 69.33 -12.84
N GLY A 514 -42.56 68.86 -12.27
CA GLY A 514 -43.80 68.50 -12.95
C GLY A 514 -44.65 67.60 -12.06
#